data_AF-A0A7X1PM31-F1
#
_entry.id   AF-A0A7X1PM31-F1
#
_cell.length_a   1.000
_cell.length_b   1.000
_cell.length_c   1.000
_cell.angle_alpha   90.00
_cell.angle_beta   90.00
_cell.angle_gamma   90.00
#
_symmetry.space_group_name_H-M   'P 1'
#
loop_
_entity.id
_entity.type
_entity.pdbx_description
1 polymer ?
#
loop_
_entity_poly.entity_id
_entity_poly.type
_entity_poly.pdbx_seq_one_letter_code
_entity_poly.pdbx_strand_id
1 'polypeptide(L)'
;MTGKDLVDAITGNPLLMGLKDCPAVPAQMSCAVYGKVQDDVGDDVIKNDSKMKYQIEQALLFRGDNSQTAVWHFLVTGSAIHHFVVIPWYKSSVGTVYTLFMAYENQYSVDAYVKHLSPAPGADKGYKEHWTANELSTILSDLLTNSKAWEEYFGHVGEAQADAIHYYKYKITALSTAVSNVNQFKKLCGKAT
;
A
#
# COMPACT_ATOMS: atom_id res chain seq x y z
N MET A 1 10.11 -5.40 -18.58
CA MET A 1 9.10 -5.04 -17.58
C MET A 1 9.81 -4.83 -16.25
N THR A 2 9.64 -3.67 -15.65
CA THR A 2 10.21 -3.26 -14.37
C THR A 2 9.09 -3.00 -13.37
N GLY A 3 9.42 -2.85 -12.09
CA GLY A 3 8.44 -2.42 -11.10
C GLY A 3 7.85 -1.04 -11.41
N LYS A 4 8.64 -0.16 -12.02
CA LYS A 4 8.16 1.14 -12.48
C LYS A 4 7.03 0.99 -13.50
N ASP A 5 7.15 0.06 -14.44
CA ASP A 5 6.11 -0.19 -15.45
C ASP A 5 4.78 -0.59 -14.79
N LEU A 6 4.82 -1.31 -13.65
CA LEU A 6 3.62 -1.64 -12.87
C LEU A 6 3.04 -0.42 -12.14
N VAL A 7 3.88 0.36 -11.47
CA VAL A 7 3.44 1.60 -10.79
C VAL A 7 2.82 2.58 -11.78
N ASP A 8 3.43 2.73 -12.95
CA ASP A 8 2.93 3.57 -14.05
C ASP A 8 1.59 3.04 -14.60
N ALA A 9 1.45 1.70 -14.75
CA ALA A 9 0.19 1.10 -15.18
C ALA A 9 -0.94 1.30 -14.14
N ILE A 10 -0.63 1.22 -12.84
CA ILE A 10 -1.60 1.45 -11.76
C ILE A 10 -2.04 2.92 -11.74
N THR A 11 -1.07 3.84 -11.68
CA THR A 11 -1.35 5.29 -11.64
C THR A 11 -1.99 5.81 -12.91
N GLY A 12 -1.73 5.17 -14.05
CA GLY A 12 -2.39 5.43 -15.33
C GLY A 12 -3.81 4.85 -15.45
N ASN A 13 -4.31 4.08 -14.47
CA ASN A 13 -5.62 3.44 -14.53
C ASN A 13 -6.71 4.28 -13.81
N PRO A 14 -7.67 4.89 -14.54
CA PRO A 14 -8.65 5.78 -13.92
C PRO A 14 -9.58 5.12 -12.90
N LEU A 15 -9.85 3.81 -13.03
CA LEU A 15 -10.72 3.10 -12.10
C LEU A 15 -10.01 2.87 -10.75
N LEU A 16 -8.71 2.57 -10.77
CA LEU A 16 -7.92 2.42 -9.55
C LEU A 16 -7.67 3.78 -8.89
N MET A 17 -7.41 4.82 -9.68
CA MET A 17 -7.25 6.19 -9.18
C MET A 17 -8.55 6.75 -8.60
N GLY A 18 -9.70 6.29 -9.11
CA GLY A 18 -11.03 6.68 -8.62
C GLY A 18 -11.49 5.99 -7.32
N LEU A 19 -10.71 5.06 -6.75
CA LEU A 19 -11.05 4.43 -5.47
C LEU A 19 -11.05 5.47 -4.36
N LYS A 20 -12.13 5.52 -3.59
CA LYS A 20 -12.43 6.59 -2.61
C LYS A 20 -12.69 6.07 -1.18
N ASP A 21 -12.45 4.79 -0.96
CA ASP A 21 -12.74 4.09 0.29
C ASP A 21 -11.59 3.14 0.62
N CYS A 22 -11.12 3.16 1.87
CA CYS A 22 -9.88 2.49 2.23
C CYS A 22 -9.97 0.95 2.15
N PRO A 23 -11.03 0.26 2.60
CA PRO A 23 -11.14 -1.20 2.51
C PRO A 23 -11.23 -1.70 1.05
N ALA A 24 -11.69 -0.86 0.12
CA ALA A 24 -11.70 -1.21 -1.30
C ALA A 24 -10.30 -1.25 -1.91
N VAL A 25 -9.33 -0.48 -1.39
CA VAL A 25 -7.98 -0.39 -1.97
C VAL A 25 -7.28 -1.76 -2.00
N PRO A 26 -7.16 -2.52 -0.89
CA PRO A 26 -6.59 -3.87 -0.92
C PRO A 26 -7.26 -4.81 -1.92
N ALA A 27 -8.59 -4.88 -1.92
CA ALA A 27 -9.34 -5.78 -2.78
C ALA A 27 -9.15 -5.45 -4.27
N GLN A 28 -9.25 -4.17 -4.64
CA GLN A 28 -9.18 -3.73 -6.03
C GLN A 28 -7.74 -3.73 -6.56
N MET A 29 -6.75 -3.35 -5.75
CA MET A 29 -5.33 -3.46 -6.12
C MET A 29 -4.91 -4.93 -6.27
N SER A 30 -5.39 -5.80 -5.39
CA SER A 30 -5.21 -7.26 -5.52
C SER A 30 -5.81 -7.77 -6.84
N CYS A 31 -7.06 -7.43 -7.13
CA CYS A 31 -7.70 -7.83 -8.38
C CYS A 31 -6.95 -7.30 -9.61
N ALA A 32 -6.49 -6.05 -9.59
CA ALA A 32 -5.74 -5.45 -10.68
C ALA A 32 -4.40 -6.14 -10.95
N VAL A 33 -3.64 -6.47 -9.91
CA VAL A 33 -2.32 -7.11 -10.05
C VAL A 33 -2.45 -8.60 -10.40
N TYR A 34 -3.40 -9.32 -9.82
CA TYR A 34 -3.50 -10.77 -9.99
C TYR A 34 -4.58 -11.23 -10.97
N GLY A 35 -5.39 -10.32 -11.50
CA GLY A 35 -6.56 -10.63 -12.33
C GLY A 35 -7.74 -11.22 -11.56
N LYS A 36 -7.62 -11.33 -10.23
CA LYS A 36 -8.64 -11.77 -9.28
C LYS A 36 -8.24 -11.33 -7.88
N VAL A 37 -9.23 -11.12 -7.00
CA VAL A 37 -8.97 -10.84 -5.58
C VAL A 37 -8.22 -12.03 -4.96
N GLN A 38 -7.19 -11.72 -4.17
CA GLN A 38 -6.50 -12.69 -3.30
C GLN A 38 -7.12 -12.64 -1.91
N ASP A 39 -7.19 -13.80 -1.27
CA ASP A 39 -7.59 -13.87 0.13
C ASP A 39 -6.47 -13.33 1.03
N ASP A 40 -6.87 -12.64 2.10
CA ASP A 40 -5.98 -12.33 3.22
C ASP A 40 -5.61 -13.65 3.92
N VAL A 41 -4.40 -14.14 3.63
CA VAL A 41 -3.83 -15.34 4.25
C VAL A 41 -2.73 -14.90 5.21
N GLY A 42 -2.79 -15.43 6.44
CA GLY A 42 -2.01 -14.93 7.56
C GLY A 42 -2.81 -13.90 8.37
N ASP A 43 -2.19 -13.37 9.43
CA ASP A 43 -2.66 -12.20 10.21
C ASP A 43 -1.50 -11.75 11.10
N ASP A 44 -0.36 -11.48 10.49
CA ASP A 44 0.83 -11.09 11.25
C ASP A 44 0.63 -9.67 11.79
N VAL A 45 0.98 -9.48 13.06
CA VAL A 45 0.69 -8.23 13.79
C VAL A 45 1.97 -7.57 14.25
N ILE A 46 2.06 -6.26 14.02
CA ILE A 46 3.07 -5.36 14.57
C ILE A 46 2.42 -4.60 15.73
N LYS A 47 3.05 -4.64 16.90
CA LYS A 47 2.60 -3.89 18.09
C LYS A 47 3.75 -3.06 18.64
N ASN A 48 3.42 -2.03 19.42
CA ASN A 48 4.40 -1.27 20.19
C ASN A 48 4.91 -2.08 21.38
N ASP A 49 5.79 -3.04 21.12
CA ASP A 49 6.44 -3.89 22.11
C ASP A 49 7.94 -4.09 21.80
N SER A 50 8.62 -4.93 22.59
CA SER A 50 10.06 -5.19 22.42
C SER A 50 10.44 -5.90 21.12
N LYS A 51 9.46 -6.44 20.38
CA LYS A 51 9.63 -7.14 19.10
C LYS A 51 9.25 -6.27 17.90
N MET A 52 8.72 -5.05 18.11
CA MET A 52 8.23 -4.15 17.05
C MET A 52 9.20 -4.04 15.87
N LYS A 53 10.48 -3.79 16.14
CA LYS A 53 11.51 -3.67 15.11
C LYS A 53 11.62 -4.92 14.23
N TYR A 54 11.68 -6.10 14.86
CA TYR A 54 11.75 -7.37 14.14
C TYR A 54 10.47 -7.64 13.35
N GLN A 55 9.30 -7.33 13.91
CA GLN A 55 8.02 -7.48 13.22
C GLN A 55 7.93 -6.59 11.97
N ILE A 56 8.39 -5.33 12.06
CA ILE A 56 8.49 -4.43 10.91
C ILE A 56 9.46 -4.99 9.85
N GLU A 57 10.65 -5.46 10.25
CA GLU A 57 11.60 -6.07 9.33
C GLU A 57 10.99 -7.28 8.60
N GLN A 58 10.22 -8.13 9.29
CA GLN A 58 9.51 -9.25 8.66
C GLN A 58 8.39 -8.76 7.74
N ALA A 59 7.63 -7.72 8.13
CA ALA A 59 6.59 -7.11 7.31
C ALA A 59 7.15 -6.54 6.01
N LEU A 60 8.37 -6.00 6.02
CA LEU A 60 8.99 -5.42 4.84
C LEU A 60 9.85 -6.38 4.02
N LEU A 61 10.08 -7.62 4.49
CA LEU A 61 10.88 -8.59 3.74
C LEU A 61 10.18 -9.04 2.44
N PHE A 62 10.70 -8.62 1.29
CA PHE A 62 10.33 -9.12 -0.03
C PHE A 62 11.37 -10.13 -0.53
N ARG A 63 10.92 -11.33 -0.94
CA ARG A 63 11.78 -12.44 -1.39
C ARG A 63 11.65 -12.74 -2.88
N GLY A 64 11.01 -11.85 -3.66
CA GLY A 64 10.93 -12.01 -5.11
C GLY A 64 12.25 -11.65 -5.79
N ASP A 65 12.38 -11.94 -7.07
CA ASP A 65 13.49 -11.44 -7.91
C ASP A 65 13.14 -10.13 -8.62
N ASN A 66 14.08 -9.60 -9.42
CA ASN A 66 13.93 -8.33 -10.13
C ASN A 66 12.81 -8.31 -11.19
N SER A 67 12.29 -9.47 -11.59
CA SER A 67 11.18 -9.64 -12.53
C SER A 67 9.83 -9.84 -11.83
N GLN A 68 9.81 -9.77 -10.50
CA GLN A 68 8.66 -10.10 -9.67
C GLN A 68 8.21 -8.94 -8.78
N THR A 69 6.99 -9.07 -8.28
CA THR A 69 6.34 -8.13 -7.36
C THR A 69 5.29 -8.86 -6.51
N ALA A 70 4.66 -8.13 -5.60
CA ALA A 70 3.50 -8.58 -4.84
C ALA A 70 2.63 -7.37 -4.47
N VAL A 71 1.47 -7.63 -3.89
CA VAL A 71 0.64 -6.64 -3.20
C VAL A 71 0.56 -7.07 -1.74
N TRP A 72 0.84 -6.16 -0.81
CA TRP A 72 0.71 -6.38 0.62
C TRP A 72 -0.35 -5.46 1.17
N HIS A 73 -1.31 -6.03 1.89
CA HIS A 73 -2.38 -5.31 2.55
C HIS A 73 -1.94 -5.00 3.99
N PHE A 74 -2.04 -3.74 4.39
CA PHE A 74 -1.84 -3.29 5.76
C PHE A 74 -3.15 -2.75 6.32
N LEU A 75 -3.51 -3.22 7.51
CA LEU A 75 -4.67 -2.81 8.28
C LEU A 75 -4.18 -2.20 9.60
N VAL A 76 -4.32 -0.89 9.73
CA VAL A 76 -4.02 -0.16 10.95
C VAL A 76 -5.28 -0.12 11.82
N THR A 77 -5.14 -0.52 13.08
CA THR A 77 -6.24 -0.62 14.05
C THR A 77 -5.97 0.24 15.27
N GLY A 78 -7.03 0.66 15.97
CA GLY A 78 -6.96 1.50 17.17
C GLY A 78 -8.30 2.17 17.41
N SER A 79 -8.29 3.46 17.79
CA SER A 79 -9.50 4.28 17.85
C SER A 79 -10.13 4.55 16.48
N ALA A 80 -9.35 4.39 15.41
CA ALA A 80 -9.76 4.43 14.02
C ALA A 80 -9.14 3.26 13.25
N ILE A 81 -9.72 2.93 12.09
CA ILE A 81 -9.25 1.87 11.20
C ILE A 81 -8.83 2.48 9.87
N HIS A 82 -7.71 2.03 9.32
CA HIS A 82 -7.28 2.42 7.98
C HIS A 82 -6.62 1.27 7.23
N HIS A 83 -6.94 1.15 5.94
CA HIS A 83 -6.37 0.13 5.06
C HIS A 83 -5.52 0.79 3.97
N PHE A 84 -4.34 0.25 3.73
CA PHE A 84 -3.51 0.66 2.59
C PHE A 84 -2.77 -0.53 1.98
N VAL A 85 -2.26 -0.33 0.78
CA VAL A 85 -1.48 -1.32 0.05
C VAL A 85 -0.04 -0.87 -0.10
N VAL A 86 0.88 -1.81 0.05
CA VAL A 86 2.29 -1.67 -0.30
C VAL A 86 2.62 -2.63 -1.45
N ILE A 87 3.28 -2.12 -2.50
CA ILE A 87 3.77 -2.90 -3.63
C ILE A 87 5.31 -2.89 -3.59
N PRO A 88 5.97 -4.00 -3.22
CA PRO A 88 7.42 -4.13 -3.34
C PRO A 88 7.85 -4.36 -4.79
N TRP A 89 8.98 -3.77 -5.18
CA TRP A 89 9.61 -4.00 -6.49
C TRP A 89 11.10 -3.63 -6.48
N TYR A 90 11.84 -4.03 -7.52
CA TYR A 90 13.28 -3.78 -7.63
C TYR A 90 13.61 -2.55 -8.48
N LYS A 91 14.42 -1.64 -7.92
CA LYS A 91 15.06 -0.53 -8.62
C LYS A 91 16.56 -0.78 -8.71
N SER A 92 17.11 -0.86 -9.94
CA SER A 92 18.46 -1.38 -10.20
C SER A 92 19.60 -0.70 -9.43
N SER A 93 19.45 0.57 -9.01
CA SER A 93 20.47 1.32 -8.27
C SER A 93 20.29 1.30 -6.75
N VAL A 94 19.18 0.76 -6.23
CA VAL A 94 18.79 0.85 -4.81
C VAL A 94 18.49 -0.52 -4.21
N GLY A 95 18.02 -1.48 -5.01
CA GLY A 95 17.50 -2.76 -4.54
C GLY A 95 15.98 -2.72 -4.42
N THR A 96 15.44 -3.41 -3.41
CA THR A 96 13.99 -3.43 -3.15
C THR A 96 13.52 -2.06 -2.66
N VAL A 97 12.50 -1.53 -3.33
CA VAL A 97 11.75 -0.32 -2.97
C VAL A 97 10.27 -0.65 -2.89
N TYR A 98 9.48 0.27 -2.35
CA TYR A 98 8.06 0.08 -2.09
C TYR A 98 7.25 1.26 -2.62
N THR A 99 6.06 1.00 -3.15
CA THR A 99 5.10 2.04 -3.51
C THR A 99 3.83 1.83 -2.70
N LEU A 100 3.34 2.90 -2.07
CA LEU A 100 2.14 2.86 -1.23
C LEU A 100 0.96 3.40 -2.02
N PHE A 101 -0.21 2.79 -1.83
CA PHE A 101 -1.48 3.30 -2.33
C PHE A 101 -2.53 3.23 -1.23
N MET A 102 -3.26 4.33 -1.05
CA MET A 102 -4.33 4.46 -0.07
C MET A 102 -5.39 5.42 -0.58
N ALA A 103 -6.59 5.28 -0.03
CA ALA A 103 -7.69 6.22 -0.11
C ALA A 103 -8.28 6.31 1.29
N TYR A 104 -9.06 7.33 1.59
CA TYR A 104 -9.69 7.47 2.90
C TYR A 104 -11.16 7.80 2.72
N GLU A 105 -12.03 6.99 3.32
CA GLU A 105 -13.48 7.03 3.09
C GLU A 105 -14.02 8.45 3.35
N ASN A 106 -14.77 8.98 2.39
CA ASN A 106 -15.37 10.32 2.43
C ASN A 106 -14.35 11.49 2.54
N GLN A 107 -13.05 11.24 2.44
CA GLN A 107 -12.01 12.27 2.55
C GLN A 107 -11.27 12.44 1.21
N TYR A 108 -10.62 11.39 0.69
CA TYR A 108 -9.84 11.48 -0.53
C TYR A 108 -9.75 10.14 -1.28
N SER A 109 -9.58 10.23 -2.60
CA SER A 109 -9.33 9.09 -3.48
C SER A 109 -7.85 8.74 -3.60
N VAL A 110 -7.53 7.59 -4.20
CA VAL A 110 -6.15 7.23 -4.54
C VAL A 110 -5.52 8.30 -5.44
N ASP A 111 -6.26 8.86 -6.40
CA ASP A 111 -5.78 9.98 -7.25
C ASP A 111 -5.36 11.19 -6.42
N ALA A 112 -6.18 11.58 -5.45
CA ALA A 112 -5.90 12.71 -4.57
C ALA A 112 -4.68 12.43 -3.68
N TYR A 113 -4.50 11.19 -3.20
CA TYR A 113 -3.28 10.77 -2.49
C TYR A 113 -2.03 10.87 -3.36
N VAL A 114 -2.08 10.35 -4.59
CA VAL A 114 -0.95 10.37 -5.55
C VAL A 114 -0.60 11.81 -5.95
N LYS A 115 -1.58 12.70 -6.03
CA LYS A 115 -1.41 14.11 -6.41
C LYS A 115 -1.21 15.06 -5.22
N HIS A 116 -1.18 14.56 -3.99
CA HIS A 116 -1.06 15.37 -2.77
C HIS A 116 -2.17 16.43 -2.63
N LEU A 117 -3.39 16.10 -3.05
CA LEU A 117 -4.53 17.00 -2.96
C LEU A 117 -5.18 16.84 -1.59
N SER A 118 -5.26 17.94 -0.84
CA SER A 118 -5.96 18.00 0.44
C SER A 118 -7.39 17.41 0.32
N PRO A 119 -7.85 16.58 1.28
CA PRO A 119 -7.24 16.33 2.60
C PRO A 119 -6.13 15.28 2.65
N ALA A 120 -5.66 14.73 1.52
CA ALA A 120 -4.57 13.76 1.50
C ALA A 120 -3.23 14.36 2.00
N PRO A 121 -2.28 13.54 2.49
CA PRO A 121 -0.99 14.00 2.98
C PRO A 121 -0.14 14.65 1.86
N GLY A 122 0.59 15.71 2.24
CA GLY A 122 1.50 16.44 1.36
C GLY A 122 2.75 15.63 0.94
N ALA A 123 3.58 16.17 0.05
CA ALA A 123 4.68 15.45 -0.59
C ALA A 123 5.73 14.83 0.37
N ASP A 124 5.95 15.43 1.55
CA ASP A 124 6.98 14.95 2.48
C ASP A 124 6.60 13.62 3.16
N LYS A 125 5.32 13.44 3.45
CA LYS A 125 4.76 12.31 4.22
C LYS A 125 3.75 11.47 3.42
N GLY A 126 3.26 11.98 2.31
CA GLY A 126 2.31 11.35 1.40
C GLY A 126 2.98 10.57 0.28
N TYR A 127 2.28 10.37 -0.84
CA TYR A 127 2.74 9.51 -1.93
C TYR A 127 4.19 9.77 -2.40
N LYS A 128 4.95 8.69 -2.58
CA LYS A 128 6.22 8.69 -3.31
C LYS A 128 6.20 7.51 -4.28
N GLU A 129 6.78 7.71 -5.46
CA GLU A 129 6.93 6.62 -6.43
C GLU A 129 7.73 5.46 -5.82
N HIS A 130 8.74 5.77 -5.00
CA HIS A 130 9.55 4.76 -4.31
C HIS A 130 9.90 5.19 -2.89
N TRP A 131 9.56 4.32 -1.95
CA TRP A 131 9.98 4.34 -0.56
C TRP A 131 11.10 3.32 -0.36
N THR A 132 12.11 3.68 0.43
CA THR A 132 13.09 2.72 0.94
C THR A 132 12.52 1.89 2.08
N ALA A 133 13.17 0.76 2.40
CA ALA A 133 12.78 -0.05 3.56
C ALA A 133 12.88 0.73 4.87
N ASN A 134 13.87 1.62 5.00
CA ASN A 134 14.05 2.44 6.19
C ASN A 134 12.92 3.46 6.34
N GLU A 135 12.55 4.17 5.27
CA GLU A 135 11.45 5.14 5.36
C GLU A 135 10.12 4.45 5.67
N LEU A 136 9.83 3.31 5.05
CA LEU A 136 8.61 2.56 5.33
C LEU A 136 8.61 1.96 6.75
N SER A 137 9.78 1.54 7.25
CA SER A 137 9.95 1.13 8.65
C SER A 137 9.64 2.28 9.62
N THR A 138 10.11 3.49 9.30
CA THR A 138 9.79 4.70 10.07
C THR A 138 8.30 4.98 10.08
N ILE A 139 7.60 4.90 8.93
CA ILE A 139 6.14 5.11 8.86
C ILE A 139 5.42 4.14 9.82
N LEU A 140 5.73 2.84 9.71
CA LEU A 140 5.08 1.81 10.54
C LEU A 140 5.38 2.00 12.04
N SER A 141 6.61 2.36 12.39
CA SER A 141 7.01 2.65 13.77
C SER A 141 6.31 3.90 14.31
N ASP A 142 6.28 4.98 13.53
CA ASP A 142 5.68 6.25 13.93
C ASP A 142 4.18 6.10 14.18
N LEU A 143 3.46 5.36 13.32
CA LEU A 143 2.03 5.09 13.50
C LEU A 143 1.72 4.45 14.86
N LEU A 144 2.63 3.63 15.39
CA LEU A 144 2.49 2.92 16.68
C LEU A 144 3.02 3.70 17.89
N THR A 145 3.81 4.75 17.68
CA THR A 145 4.60 5.42 18.76
C THR A 145 4.39 6.92 18.86
N ASN A 146 3.90 7.58 17.81
CA ASN A 146 3.70 9.02 17.72
C ASN A 146 2.23 9.32 17.43
N SER A 147 1.53 9.97 18.38
CA SER A 147 0.11 10.30 18.25
C SER A 147 -0.23 11.22 17.06
N LYS A 148 0.75 11.94 16.51
CA LYS A 148 0.56 12.80 15.32
C LYS A 148 0.76 12.07 14.01
N ALA A 149 1.36 10.87 14.03
CA ALA A 149 1.71 10.13 12.83
C ALA A 149 0.50 9.83 11.95
N TRP A 150 -0.68 9.64 12.55
CA TRP A 150 -1.90 9.39 11.81
C TRP A 150 -2.23 10.52 10.83
N GLU A 151 -2.28 11.76 11.32
CA GLU A 151 -2.58 12.93 10.46
C GLU A 151 -1.41 13.24 9.51
N GLU A 152 -0.17 13.02 9.94
CA GLU A 152 1.00 13.21 9.08
C GLU A 152 1.00 12.28 7.87
N TYR A 153 0.74 10.98 8.06
CA TYR A 153 0.84 9.97 7.01
C TYR A 153 -0.48 9.69 6.28
N PHE A 154 -1.63 9.99 6.88
CA PHE A 154 -2.94 9.81 6.26
C PHE A 154 -3.65 11.13 5.93
N GLY A 155 -3.05 12.28 6.22
CA GLY A 155 -3.60 13.61 5.87
C GLY A 155 -4.61 14.12 6.89
N HIS A 156 -5.34 15.18 6.56
CA HIS A 156 -6.30 15.87 7.45
C HIS A 156 -7.59 15.08 7.67
N VAL A 157 -7.47 13.86 8.17
CA VAL A 157 -8.55 12.88 8.38
C VAL A 157 -9.01 12.78 9.84
N GLY A 158 -8.46 13.65 10.70
CA GLY A 158 -8.64 13.64 12.14
C GLY A 158 -7.51 12.92 12.88
N GLU A 159 -7.31 13.29 14.14
CA GLU A 159 -6.32 12.66 15.00
C GLU A 159 -6.76 11.25 15.39
N ALA A 160 -5.84 10.29 15.30
CA ALA A 160 -6.02 8.94 15.84
C ALA A 160 -4.65 8.35 16.21
N GLN A 161 -4.66 7.20 16.87
CA GLN A 161 -3.44 6.46 17.22
C GLN A 161 -3.63 4.98 16.89
N ALA A 162 -2.62 4.37 16.30
CA ALA A 162 -2.63 2.94 16.06
C ALA A 162 -2.26 2.17 17.33
N ASP A 163 -3.04 1.15 17.65
CA ASP A 163 -2.73 0.17 18.68
C ASP A 163 -1.97 -1.03 18.09
N ALA A 164 -2.29 -1.39 16.85
CA ALA A 164 -1.65 -2.48 16.12
C ALA A 164 -1.75 -2.27 14.60
N ILE A 165 -0.79 -2.85 13.88
CA ILE A 165 -0.80 -2.93 12.41
C ILE A 165 -0.79 -4.40 12.01
N HIS A 166 -1.86 -4.85 11.38
CA HIS A 166 -1.99 -6.15 10.76
C HIS A 166 -1.47 -6.08 9.33
N TYR A 167 -0.81 -7.13 8.84
CA TYR A 167 -0.42 -7.21 7.43
C TYR A 167 -0.61 -8.59 6.82
N TYR A 168 -0.94 -8.57 5.53
CA TYR A 168 -1.20 -9.77 4.72
C TYR A 168 -0.37 -9.68 3.45
N LYS A 169 0.45 -10.71 3.21
CA LYS A 169 1.33 -10.77 2.03
C LYS A 169 0.74 -11.68 0.98
N TYR A 170 0.18 -11.09 -0.08
CA TYR A 170 -0.30 -11.89 -1.20
C TYR A 170 0.86 -12.53 -1.98
N LYS A 171 0.52 -13.51 -2.82
CA LYS A 171 1.49 -14.32 -3.56
C LYS A 171 2.39 -13.45 -4.45
N ILE A 172 3.66 -13.83 -4.57
CA ILE A 172 4.57 -13.20 -5.54
C ILE A 172 4.09 -13.53 -6.96
N THR A 173 4.14 -12.54 -7.85
CA THR A 173 3.77 -12.68 -9.27
C THR A 173 4.81 -12.03 -10.18
N ALA A 174 4.84 -12.44 -11.45
CA ALA A 174 5.70 -11.83 -12.46
C ALA A 174 5.18 -10.44 -12.84
N LEU A 175 6.10 -9.47 -12.98
CA LEU A 175 5.78 -8.10 -13.38
C LEU A 175 5.07 -8.03 -14.73
N SER A 176 5.47 -8.87 -15.70
CA SER A 176 4.82 -8.93 -17.02
C SER A 176 3.34 -9.33 -16.92
N THR A 177 3.02 -10.25 -16.00
CA THR A 177 1.64 -10.68 -15.73
C THR A 177 0.87 -9.60 -15.00
N ALA A 178 1.47 -9.01 -13.96
CA ALA A 178 0.87 -7.92 -13.20
C ALA A 178 0.48 -6.73 -14.09
N VAL A 179 1.40 -6.24 -14.92
CA VAL A 179 1.16 -5.12 -15.84
C VAL A 179 0.06 -5.47 -16.85
N SER A 180 0.09 -6.68 -17.42
CA SER A 180 -0.95 -7.15 -18.34
C SER A 180 -2.33 -7.17 -17.68
N ASN A 181 -2.42 -7.61 -16.42
CA ASN A 181 -3.66 -7.65 -15.66
C ASN A 181 -4.18 -6.25 -15.34
N VAL A 182 -3.32 -5.32 -14.90
CA VAL A 182 -3.71 -3.93 -14.61
C VAL A 182 -4.27 -3.25 -15.86
N ASN A 183 -3.64 -3.46 -17.02
CA ASN A 183 -4.12 -2.94 -18.31
C ASN A 183 -5.47 -3.54 -18.73
N GLN A 184 -5.82 -4.74 -18.22
CA GLN A 184 -7.09 -5.41 -18.45
C GLN A 184 -8.05 -5.31 -17.27
N PHE A 185 -7.75 -4.49 -16.26
CA PHE A 185 -8.45 -4.46 -14.98
C PHE A 185 -9.98 -4.32 -15.13
N LYS A 186 -10.44 -3.39 -15.99
CA LYS A 186 -11.88 -3.21 -16.26
C LYS A 186 -12.57 -4.48 -16.76
N LYS A 187 -11.88 -5.26 -17.59
CA LYS A 187 -12.41 -6.51 -18.16
C LYS A 187 -12.42 -7.64 -17.12
N LEU A 188 -11.40 -7.71 -16.28
CA LEU A 188 -11.20 -8.80 -15.32
C LEU A 188 -12.00 -8.59 -14.02
N CYS A 189 -12.11 -7.33 -13.58
CA CYS A 189 -12.56 -6.96 -12.24
C CYS A 189 -13.72 -5.95 -12.25
N GLY A 190 -14.12 -5.40 -13.41
CA GLY A 190 -15.12 -4.32 -13.52
C GLY A 190 -16.57 -4.70 -13.18
N LYS A 191 -16.81 -5.89 -12.61
CA LYS A 191 -18.11 -6.30 -12.04
C LYS A 191 -18.17 -6.18 -10.51
N ALA A 192 -17.09 -5.76 -9.85
CA ALA A 192 -16.96 -5.74 -8.40
C ALA A 192 -17.24 -4.35 -7.76
N THR A 193 -18.02 -3.49 -8.42
CA THR A 193 -18.46 -2.18 -7.91
C THR A 193 -19.95 -2.01 -8.02
#